data_AF-A0A6B3CAK6-F1
#
_entry.id   AF-A0A6B3CAK6-F1
#
_cell.length_a   1.000
_cell.length_b   1.000
_cell.length_c   1.000
_cell.angle_alpha   90.00
_cell.angle_beta   90.00
_cell.angle_gamma   90.00
#
_symmetry.space_group_name_H-M   'P 1'
#
loop_
_entity.id
_entity.type
_entity.pdbx_description
1 polymer ?
#
loop_
_entity_poly.entity_id
_entity_poly.type
_entity_poly.pdbx_seq_one_letter_code
_entity_poly.pdbx_strand_id
1 'polypeptide(L)' 'MAPTRDRILDALQDVLLEDGPGGATLDAVAERAGVSKGGLLYHFRSKDDLFEGLLDRLDAGGAAADAQCPTDPD' A
#
# COMPACT_ATOMS: atom_id res chain seq x y z
N MET A 1 -12.75 14.71 -3.37
CA MET A 1 -12.68 13.65 -2.33
C MET A 1 -12.01 12.47 -3.00
N ALA A 2 -10.76 12.16 -2.63
CA ALA A 2 -10.04 11.04 -3.24
C ALA A 2 -10.77 9.71 -2.90
N PRO A 3 -10.84 8.75 -3.83
CA PRO A 3 -11.46 7.46 -3.57
C PRO A 3 -10.76 6.76 -2.39
N THR A 4 -11.49 5.91 -1.67
CA THR A 4 -10.96 5.18 -0.50
C THR A 4 -9.68 4.42 -0.82
N ARG A 5 -9.58 3.85 -2.03
CA ARG A 5 -8.37 3.20 -2.53
C ARG A 5 -7.15 4.13 -2.50
N ASP A 6 -7.28 5.36 -3.00
CA ASP A 6 -6.15 6.31 -3.05
C ASP A 6 -5.72 6.74 -1.65
N ARG A 7 -6.68 6.95 -0.74
CA ARG A 7 -6.38 7.24 0.67
C ARG A 7 -5.60 6.12 1.36
N ILE A 8 -5.92 4.87 1.03
CA ILE A 8 -5.19 3.69 1.53
C ILE A 8 -3.76 3.69 0.98
N LEU A 9 -3.58 4.00 -0.31
CA LEU A 9 -2.26 4.05 -0.92
C LEU A 9 -1.41 5.22 -0.41
N ASP A 10 -2.00 6.39 -0.19
CA ASP A 10 -1.32 7.54 0.45
C ASP A 10 -0.85 7.16 1.86
N ALA A 11 -1.72 6.54 2.64
CA ALA A 11 -1.39 6.06 3.98
C ALA A 11 -0.27 5.01 3.98
N LEU A 12 -0.29 4.07 3.03
CA LEU A 12 0.80 3.10 2.84
C LEU A 12 2.12 3.82 2.54
N GLN A 13 2.10 4.78 1.62
CA GLN A 13 3.29 5.55 1.27
C GLN A 13 3.86 6.29 2.48
N ASP A 14 3.01 6.93 3.27
CA ASP A 14 3.46 7.64 4.47
C ASP A 14 4.07 6.68 5.52
N VAL A 15 3.44 5.53 5.76
CA VAL A 15 3.98 4.51 6.67
C VAL A 15 5.31 3.95 6.16
N LEU A 16 5.46 3.77 4.85
CA LEU A 16 6.73 3.34 4.26
C LEU A 16 7.84 4.39 4.44
N LEU A 17 7.51 5.68 4.35
CA LEU A 17 8.48 6.76 4.54
C LEU A 17 8.89 6.92 6.02
N GLU A 18 7.98 6.67 6.96
CA GLU A 18 8.24 6.84 8.39
C GLU A 18 8.85 5.59 9.05
N ASP A 19 8.25 4.41 8.83
CA ASP A 19 8.59 3.16 9.53
C ASP A 19 9.28 2.12 8.62
N GLY A 20 9.40 2.40 7.32
CA GLY A 20 9.95 1.48 6.35
C GLY A 20 9.02 0.28 6.02
N PRO A 21 9.49 -0.67 5.19
CA PRO A 21 8.69 -1.81 4.74
C PRO A 21 8.27 -2.78 5.86
N GLY A 22 8.99 -2.77 6.99
CA GLY A 22 8.64 -3.55 8.18
C GLY A 22 7.40 -3.04 8.91
N GLY A 23 7.21 -1.71 8.96
CA GLY A 23 6.06 -1.07 9.62
C GLY A 23 4.79 -1.02 8.78
N ALA A 24 4.92 -1.14 7.45
CA ALA A 24 3.82 -1.15 6.49
C ALA A 24 2.95 -2.42 6.57
N THR A 25 2.17 -2.54 7.63
CA THR A 25 1.19 -3.61 7.85
C THR A 25 -0.22 -3.16 7.46
N LEU A 26 -1.09 -4.11 7.13
CA LEU A 26 -2.49 -3.81 6.79
C LEU A 26 -3.21 -3.04 7.90
N ASP A 27 -2.88 -3.32 9.16
CA ASP A 27 -3.47 -2.64 10.31
C ASP A 27 -2.95 -1.20 10.45
N ALA A 28 -1.63 -0.99 10.36
CA ALA A 28 -1.04 0.35 10.42
C ALA A 28 -1.56 1.26 9.28
N VAL A 29 -1.70 0.69 8.08
CA VAL A 29 -2.23 1.43 6.94
C VAL A 29 -3.73 1.71 7.09
N ALA A 30 -4.53 0.76 7.58
CA ALA A 30 -5.95 0.98 7.82
C ALA A 30 -6.18 2.11 8.84
N GLU A 31 -5.42 2.08 9.93
CA GLU A 31 -5.47 3.10 10.97
C GLU A 31 -5.10 4.48 10.41
N ARG A 32 -3.97 4.57 9.69
CA ARG A 32 -3.50 5.81 9.05
C ARG A 32 -4.50 6.34 8.01
N ALA A 33 -5.09 5.47 7.19
CA ALA A 33 -6.08 5.84 6.17
C ALA A 33 -7.45 6.20 6.75
N GLY A 34 -7.66 5.98 8.06
CA GLY A 34 -8.94 6.21 8.72
C GLY A 34 -10.05 5.28 8.22
N VAL A 35 -9.69 4.04 7.84
CA VAL A 35 -10.62 3.02 7.36
C VAL A 35 -10.64 1.83 8.30
N SER A 36 -11.73 1.07 8.28
CA SER A 36 -11.76 -0.21 8.99
C SER A 36 -10.91 -1.25 8.25
N LYS A 37 -10.37 -2.22 8.98
CA LYS A 37 -9.66 -3.38 8.39
C LYS A 37 -10.50 -4.09 7.33
N GLY A 38 -11.81 -4.25 7.55
CA GLY A 38 -12.72 -4.83 6.56
C GLY A 38 -12.90 -3.95 5.31
N GLY A 39 -12.90 -2.62 5.48
CA GLY A 39 -12.93 -1.67 4.36
C GLY A 39 -11.63 -1.68 3.55
N LEU A 40 -10.49 -1.86 4.21
CA LEU A 40 -9.21 -2.06 3.53
C LEU A 40 -9.19 -3.38 2.77
N LEU A 41 -9.58 -4.48 3.42
CA LEU A 41 -9.62 -5.82 2.82
C LEU A 41 -10.59 -5.95 1.63
N TYR A 42 -11.60 -5.08 1.58
CA TYR A 42 -12.47 -4.96 0.41
C TYR A 42 -11.72 -4.46 -0.84
N HIS A 43 -10.72 -3.59 -0.65
CA HIS A 43 -9.90 -3.03 -1.72
C HIS A 43 -8.62 -3.84 -1.98
N PHE A 44 -7.96 -4.33 -0.93
CA PHE A 44 -6.67 -5.02 -1.00
C PHE A 44 -6.70 -6.25 -0.10
N ARG A 45 -6.62 -7.45 -0.67
CA ARG A 45 -6.86 -8.69 0.09
C ARG A 45 -5.64 -9.14 0.87
N SER A 46 -4.46 -8.64 0.51
CA SER A 46 -3.18 -9.01 1.09
C SER A 46 -2.29 -7.79 1.25
N LYS A 47 -1.19 -7.95 2.02
CA LYS A 47 -0.12 -6.94 2.08
C LYS A 47 0.46 -6.76 0.67
N ASP A 48 0.72 -7.84 -0.06
CA ASP A 48 1.27 -7.78 -1.42
C ASP A 48 0.38 -6.98 -2.38
N ASP A 49 -0.94 -7.20 -2.38
CA ASP A 49 -1.91 -6.44 -3.20
C ASP A 49 -1.82 -4.93 -2.92
N LEU A 50 -1.57 -4.57 -1.66
CA LEU A 50 -1.45 -3.17 -1.21
C LEU A 50 -0.20 -2.52 -1.81
N PHE A 51 0.92 -3.24 -1.80
CA PHE A 51 2.19 -2.81 -2.37
C PHE A 51 2.12 -2.77 -3.90
N GLU A 52 1.56 -3.80 -4.53
CA GLU A 52 1.34 -3.85 -5.98
C GLU A 52 0.45 -2.69 -6.42
N GLY A 53 -0.62 -2.40 -5.68
CA GLY A 53 -1.48 -1.26 -5.96
C GLY A 53 -0.79 0.11 -5.82
N LEU A 54 0.23 0.21 -4.98
CA LEU A 54 1.08 1.40 -4.86
C LEU A 54 2.07 1.49 -6.03
N LEU A 55 2.70 0.37 -6.40
CA LEU A 55 3.59 0.29 -7.56
C LEU A 55 2.85 0.65 -8.85
N ASP A 56 1.68 0.05 -9.09
CA ASP A 56 0.79 0.38 -10.21
C ASP A 56 0.48 1.88 -10.30
N ARG A 57 0.28 2.54 -9.15
CA ARG A 57 0.00 3.97 -9.09
C ARG A 57 1.23 4.81 -9.47
N LEU A 58 2.42 4.36 -9.07
CA LEU A 58 3.68 5.01 -9.40
C LEU A 58 4.04 4.79 -10.87
N ASP A 59 3.86 3.57 -11.39
CA ASP A 59 4.10 3.21 -12.79
C ASP A 59 3.10 3.91 -13.75
N ALA A 60 1.84 4.06 -13.35
CA ALA A 60 0.87 4.86 -14.09
C ALA A 60 1.22 6.36 -14.09
N GLY A 61 1.99 6.82 -13.10
CA GLY A 61 2.48 8.20 -12.98
C GLY A 61 3.85 8.45 -13.62
N GLY A 62 4.62 7.38 -13.91
CA GLY A 62 5.95 7.45 -14.51
C GLY A 62 6.27 6.12 -15.21
N ALA A 63 6.42 6.18 -16.53
CA ALA A 63 6.70 5.03 -17.37
C ALA A 63 7.83 4.12 -16.83
N ALA A 64 7.50 2.84 -16.69
CA ALA A 64 8.36 1.66 -16.70
C ALA A 64 9.58 1.66 -15.77
N ALA A 65 9.50 0.93 -14.66
CA ALA A 65 10.65 0.17 -14.18
C ALA A 65 10.20 -1.06 -13.38
N ASP A 66 10.23 -2.20 -14.06
CA ASP A 66 10.22 -3.53 -13.49
C ASP A 66 11.25 -3.63 -12.34
N ALA A 67 10.78 -3.54 -11.10
CA ALA A 67 11.59 -3.76 -9.92
C ALA A 67 10.80 -4.59 -8.92
N GLN A 68 10.58 -5.86 -9.29
CA GLN A 68 10.28 -6.90 -8.32
C GLN A 68 11.49 -7.01 -7.39
N CYS A 69 11.45 -6.38 -6.21
CA CYS A 69 12.32 -6.77 -5.12
C CYS A 69 11.60 -7.94 -4.43
N PRO A 70 12.11 -9.18 -4.54
CA PRO A 70 11.51 -10.32 -3.88
C PRO A 70 11.61 -10.06 -2.38
N THR A 71 10.47 -9.90 -1.71
CA THR A 71 10.48 -10.01 -0.25
C THR A 71 10.72 -11.47 0.06
N ASP A 72 11.92 -11.74 0.58
CA ASP A 72 12.47 -13.03 0.96
C ASP A 72 11.44 -13.86 1.77
N PRO A 73 11.20 -15.13 1.42
CA PRO A 73 10.50 -16.06 2.29
C PRO A 73 11.46 -16.60 3.35
N ASP A 74 11.18 -16.33 4.63
CA ASP A 74 11.56 -17.21 5.75
C ASP A 74 10.41 -17.25 6.78
#